data_AF-A0A392RQB1-F1
#
_entry.id   AF-A0A392RQB1-F1
#
_cell.length_a   1.000
_cell.length_b   1.000
_cell.length_c   1.000
_cell.angle_alpha   90.00
_cell.angle_beta   90.00
_cell.angle_gamma   90.00
#
_symmetry.space_group_name_H-M   'P 1'
#
loop_
_entity.id
_entity.type
_entity.pdbx_description
1 polymer ?
#
loop_
_entity_poly.entity_id
_entity_poly.type
_entity_poly.pdbx_seq_one_letter_code
_entity_poly.pdbx_strand_id
1 'polypeptide(L)' 'MRESGFVVPQEIPSHSWLKRGLDAAPNRYGIRPGRHWDGVDRSNGFEKALFKRMNERQATDKEAYL' A
#
# COMPACT_ATOMS: atom_id res chain seq x y z
N MET A 1 -27.30 21.21 29.22
CA MET A 1 -27.40 20.32 28.05
C MET A 1 -25.99 20.09 27.53
N ARG A 2 -25.47 18.86 27.58
CA ARG A 2 -24.24 18.54 26.84
C ARG A 2 -24.69 18.23 25.43
N GLU A 3 -24.29 19.07 24.47
CA GLU A 3 -24.54 18.77 23.05
C GLU A 3 -23.91 17.41 22.76
N SER A 4 -24.74 16.44 22.40
CA SER A 4 -24.32 15.12 21.98
C SER A 4 -23.68 15.22 20.59
N GLY A 5 -22.48 15.81 20.53
CA GLY A 5 -21.68 15.87 19.32
C GLY A 5 -21.07 14.50 19.04
N PHE A 6 -21.29 13.97 17.84
CA PHE A 6 -20.57 12.80 17.35
C PHE A 6 -19.11 13.21 17.08
N VAL A 7 -18.21 12.84 17.99
CA VAL A 7 -16.77 13.07 17.81
C VAL A 7 -16.18 11.92 17.02
N VAL A 8 -15.74 12.18 15.79
CA VAL A 8 -14.98 11.20 14.99
C VAL A 8 -13.60 11.03 15.62
N PRO A 9 -13.22 9.83 16.12
CA PRO A 9 -11.90 9.61 16.67
C PRO A 9 -10.82 9.90 15.62
N GLN A 10 -9.89 10.80 15.96
CA GLN A 10 -8.75 11.14 15.09
C GLN A 10 -7.55 10.21 15.30
N GLU A 11 -7.63 9.31 16.26
CA GLU A 11 -6.57 8.38 16.60
C GLU A 11 -6.37 7.32 15.51
N ILE A 12 -5.16 6.76 15.46
CA ILE A 12 -4.84 5.64 14.58
C ILE A 12 -5.41 4.35 15.21
N PRO A 13 -6.29 3.61 14.50
CA PRO A 13 -6.85 2.37 15.02
C PRO A 13 -5.76 1.34 15.38
N SER A 14 -6.01 0.50 16.39
CA SER A 14 -5.07 -0.55 16.79
C SER A 14 -4.73 -1.55 15.67
N HIS A 15 -5.70 -1.84 14.80
CA HIS A 15 -5.52 -2.72 13.64
C HIS A 15 -4.78 -2.07 12.47
N SER A 16 -4.51 -0.77 12.54
CA SER A 16 -3.86 -0.02 11.47
C SER A 16 -2.47 -0.58 11.14
N TRP A 17 -2.16 -0.66 9.85
CA TRP A 17 -0.81 -0.96 9.35
C TRP A 17 0.27 -0.06 9.98
N LEU A 18 -0.07 1.19 10.31
CA LEU A 18 0.83 2.14 10.99
C LEU A 18 1.16 1.71 12.42
N LYS A 19 0.17 1.21 13.18
CA LYS A 19 0.38 0.71 14.54
C LYS A 19 1.09 -0.65 14.54
N ARG A 20 0.83 -1.46 13.51
CA ARG A 20 1.42 -2.79 13.33
C ARG A 20 2.83 -2.77 12.76
N GLY A 21 3.28 -1.62 12.23
CA GLY A 21 4.62 -1.50 11.60
C GLY A 21 4.77 -2.34 10.34
N LEU A 22 3.70 -2.50 9.56
CA LEU A 22 3.73 -3.29 8.32
C LEU A 22 4.18 -2.43 7.15
N ASP A 23 4.93 -3.01 6.23
CA ASP A 23 5.23 -2.35 4.95
C ASP A 23 4.07 -2.50 3.98
N ALA A 24 3.66 -1.38 3.39
CA ALA A 24 2.61 -1.37 2.37
C ALA A 24 3.15 -1.89 1.05
N ALA A 25 2.37 -2.75 0.38
CA ALA A 25 2.69 -3.17 -0.99
C ALA A 25 2.75 -1.94 -1.91
N PRO A 26 3.79 -1.81 -2.75
CA PRO A 26 3.87 -0.70 -3.69
C PRO A 26 2.77 -0.84 -4.74
N ASN A 27 2.27 0.30 -5.19
CA ASN A 27 1.43 0.39 -6.38
C ASN A 27 2.10 1.33 -7.39
N ARG A 28 1.72 1.20 -8.66
CA ARG A 28 2.20 2.04 -9.77
C ARG A 28 2.08 3.55 -9.57
N TYR A 29 1.27 4.02 -8.63
CA TYR A 29 1.06 5.46 -8.36
C TYR A 29 1.81 5.95 -7.11
N GLY A 30 2.50 5.07 -6.38
CA GLY A 30 3.20 5.44 -5.13
C GLY A 30 2.27 5.91 -4.01
N ILE A 31 0.96 5.64 -4.11
CA ILE A 31 -0.03 6.09 -3.12
C ILE A 31 0.11 5.22 -1.85
N ARG A 32 0.24 5.86 -0.69
CA ARG A 32 0.31 5.13 0.59
C ARG A 32 -1.08 4.77 1.11
N PRO A 33 -1.26 3.63 1.79
CA PRO A 33 -2.53 3.27 2.40
C PRO A 33 -2.95 4.26 3.49
N GLY A 34 -4.26 4.45 3.66
CA GLY A 34 -4.81 5.30 4.73
C GLY A 34 -4.59 4.73 6.13
N ARG A 35 -4.76 5.56 7.16
CA ARG A 35 -4.57 5.15 8.58
C ARG A 35 -5.48 4.02 9.05
N HIS A 36 -6.55 3.71 8.33
CA HIS A 36 -7.50 2.63 8.69
C HIS A 36 -7.22 1.32 7.94
N TRP A 37 -6.25 1.29 7.03
CA TRP A 37 -5.91 0.05 6.36
C TRP A 37 -5.32 -0.93 7.37
N ASP A 38 -5.77 -2.18 7.34
CA ASP A 38 -5.41 -3.20 8.32
C ASP A 38 -4.07 -3.88 8.02
N GLY A 39 -3.46 -3.61 6.86
CA GLY A 39 -2.19 -4.20 6.45
C GLY A 39 -2.31 -5.55 5.73
N VAL A 40 -3.53 -6.03 5.47
CA VAL A 40 -3.73 -7.28 4.73
C VAL A 40 -3.89 -6.95 3.23
N ASP A 41 -3.00 -7.52 2.41
CA ASP A 41 -3.10 -7.45 0.96
C ASP A 41 -4.28 -8.29 0.46
N ARG A 42 -5.22 -7.64 -0.24
CA ARG A 42 -6.41 -8.24 -0.85
C ARG A 42 -6.43 -8.02 -2.37
N SER A 43 -5.25 -7.93 -2.98
CA SER A 43 -5.10 -7.75 -4.43
C SER A 43 -5.28 -9.06 -5.20
N ASN A 44 -5.51 -8.93 -6.51
CA ASN A 44 -5.47 -10.06 -7.45
C ASN A 44 -4.05 -10.35 -7.98
N GLY A 45 -3.02 -9.65 -7.47
CA GLY A 45 -1.64 -9.78 -7.91
C GLY A 45 -1.25 -8.96 -9.15
N PHE A 46 -2.12 -8.10 -9.71
CA PHE A 46 -1.81 -7.30 -10.91
C PHE A 46 -0.56 -6.43 -10.76
N GLU A 47 -0.47 -5.64 -9.68
CA GLU A 47 0.67 -4.74 -9.44
C GLU A 47 1.99 -5.53 -9.33
N LYS A 48 1.97 -6.68 -8.65
CA LYS A 48 3.12 -7.60 -8.55
C LYS A 48 3.54 -8.13 -9.92
N ALA A 49 2.59 -8.53 -10.75
CA ALA A 49 2.86 -9.02 -12.10
C ALA A 49 3.39 -7.91 -13.02
N LEU A 50 2.89 -6.69 -12.87
CA LEU A 50 3.34 -5.51 -13.60
C LEU A 50 4.81 -5.17 -13.29
N PHE A 51 5.17 -5.10 -12.00
CA PHE A 51 6.57 -4.85 -11.61
C PHE A 51 7.52 -5.95 -12.09
N LYS A 52 7.08 -7.22 -12.06
CA LYS A 52 7.86 -8.34 -12.60
C LYS A 52 8.18 -8.13 -14.08
N ARG A 53 7.15 -7.82 -14.89
CA ARG A 53 7.32 -7.58 -16.34
C ARG A 53 8.21 -6.37 -16.63
N MET A 54 8.09 -5.29 -15.85
CA MET A 54 8.95 -4.11 -16.00
C MET A 54 10.41 -4.45 -15.75
N ASN A 55 10.70 -5.21 -14.69
CA ASN A 55 12.05 -5.64 -14.37
C ASN A 55 12.62 -6.60 -15.42
N GLU A 56 11.81 -7.54 -15.91
CA GLU A 56 12.19 -8.46 -16.99
C GLU A 56 12.57 -7.69 -18.26
N ARG A 57 11.75 -6.72 -18.68
CA ARG A 57 12.04 -5.88 -19.84
C ARG A 57 13.34 -5.10 -19.65
N GLN A 58 13.53 -4.47 -18.49
CA GLN A 58 14.74 -3.71 -18.21
C GLN A 58 16.00 -4.59 -18.21
N ALA A 59 15.89 -5.83 -17.73
CA ALA A 59 16.98 -6.80 -17.76
C ALA A 59 17.35 -7.17 -19.20
N THR A 60 16.37 -7.50 -20.04
CA THR A 60 16.59 -7.83 -21.46
C THR A 60 17.21 -6.66 -22.23
N ASP A 61 16.72 -5.44 -22.02
CA ASP A 61 17.26 -4.24 -22.68
C ASP A 61 18.73 -3.99 -22.27
N LYS A 62 19.08 -4.28 -21.01
CA LYS A 62 20.45 -4.18 -20.50
C LYS A 62 21.37 -5.28 -21.05
N GLU A 63 20.87 -6.51 -21.14
CA GLU A 63 21.60 -7.63 -21.74
C GLU A 63 21.87 -7.42 -23.22
N ALA A 64 20.91 -6.86 -23.97
CA ALA A 64 21.07 -6.57 -25.39
C ALA A 64 22.10 -5.46 -25.70
N TYR A 65 22.39 -4.60 -24.71
CA TYR A 65 23.38 -3.53 -24.84
C TYR A 65 24.82 -4.00 -24.56
N LEU A 66 24.99 -5.11 -23.85
CA LEU A 66 26.30 -5.72 -23.53
C LEU A 66 26.84 -6.54 -24.71
#